data_AF-R9JQC6-F1
#
_entry.id   AF-R9JQC6-F1
#
_cell.length_a   1.000
_cell.length_b   1.000
_cell.length_c   1.000
_cell.angle_alpha   90.00
_cell.angle_beta   90.00
_cell.angle_gamma   90.00
#
_symmetry.space_group_name_H-M   'P 1'
#
loop_
_entity.id
_entity.type
_entity.pdbx_description
1 polymer ?
#
loop_
_entity_poly.entity_id
_entity_poly.type
_entity_poly.pdbx_seq_one_letter_code
_entity_poly.pdbx_strand_id
1 'polypeptide(L)'
;MIRKDNLGSMIQAIGYIRSEKANVYEKKYAQYDCVIKVDFNGSGSIIYPEEKGMSITRKTTCNFSEPENFVVLECITRLLDKGYRPEHIELEKEWPLGHERKSGFADILVKDEDGKTLFIVECKTIGNEYKKEYNNTLNYGGQLFSYWRQDGNCKWLSLYASDFDGTKVYYTTETIDCSDDVNILVSAKKDSTIQLYKNAHTAEELYSAWDETYDKRFCGDIIFREDSQAYQIGVKPLRKADLKDFGENDKIVNKFEEILRHNNVSDKENAFNRLIALFICKLVDEIQKGEHDIVDFQYKIGSDTYETLQDRLQRLHKEGMEKFMREKIFYVADDYA
;
A
#
# COMPACT_ATOMS: atom_id res chain seq x y z
N MET A 1 20.66 9.19 -2.72
CA MET A 1 19.59 10.21 -2.62
C MET A 1 19.59 11.02 -3.89
N ILE A 2 18.43 11.15 -4.54
CA ILE A 2 18.25 11.97 -5.73
C ILE A 2 18.45 13.44 -5.34
N ARG A 3 19.27 14.14 -6.13
CA ARG A 3 19.67 15.54 -5.94
C ARG A 3 19.87 16.16 -7.32
N LYS A 4 20.01 17.48 -7.36
CA LYS A 4 20.13 18.24 -8.62
C LYS A 4 21.30 17.77 -9.50
N ASP A 5 22.41 17.33 -8.91
CA ASP A 5 23.62 16.87 -9.59
C ASP A 5 23.46 15.48 -10.25
N ASN A 6 22.62 14.60 -9.70
CA ASN A 6 22.34 13.28 -10.28
C ASN A 6 20.98 13.17 -11.00
N LEU A 7 20.14 14.22 -10.95
CA LEU A 7 18.82 14.24 -11.56
C LEU A 7 18.84 13.93 -13.06
N GLY A 8 19.81 14.46 -13.81
CA GLY A 8 19.94 14.22 -15.25
C GLY A 8 20.09 12.73 -15.58
N SER A 9 21.01 12.05 -14.88
CA SER A 9 21.21 10.61 -15.04
C SER A 9 19.98 9.80 -14.59
N MET A 10 19.34 10.23 -13.49
CA MET A 10 18.13 9.59 -12.98
C MET A 10 17.00 9.62 -14.01
N ILE A 11 16.66 10.79 -14.56
CA ILE A 11 15.54 10.91 -15.51
C ILE A 11 15.84 10.18 -16.82
N GLN A 12 17.10 10.14 -17.26
CA GLN A 12 17.50 9.32 -18.41
C GLN A 12 17.27 7.83 -18.15
N ALA A 13 17.59 7.33 -16.94
CA ALA A 13 17.37 5.94 -16.56
C ALA A 13 15.88 5.53 -16.57
N ILE A 14 14.96 6.48 -16.38
CA ILE A 14 13.50 6.26 -16.45
C ILE A 14 12.88 6.75 -17.77
N GLY A 15 13.70 6.91 -18.82
CA GLY A 15 13.22 7.06 -20.20
C GLY A 15 13.02 8.50 -20.70
N TYR A 16 13.52 9.51 -19.99
CA TYR A 16 13.55 10.87 -20.53
C TYR A 16 14.67 11.03 -21.57
N ILE A 17 14.37 11.71 -22.66
CA ILE A 17 15.31 11.95 -23.76
C ILE A 17 15.67 13.44 -23.78
N ARG A 18 16.94 13.76 -24.01
CA ARG A 18 17.38 15.14 -24.17
C ARG A 18 16.76 15.73 -25.43
N SER A 19 16.05 16.85 -25.29
CA SER A 19 15.47 17.57 -26.43
C SER A 19 16.55 18.33 -27.21
N GLU A 20 16.18 18.84 -28.39
CA GLU A 20 17.04 19.75 -29.17
C GLU A 20 17.31 21.09 -28.46
N LYS A 21 16.43 21.48 -27.52
CA LYS A 21 16.65 22.66 -26.68
C LYS A 21 17.73 22.35 -25.67
N ALA A 22 18.69 23.27 -25.55
CA ALA A 22 19.78 23.13 -24.59
C ALA A 22 19.24 22.91 -23.17
N ASN A 23 19.73 21.84 -22.52
CA ASN A 23 19.45 21.50 -21.13
C ASN A 23 17.99 21.18 -20.77
N VAL A 24 17.18 20.74 -21.74
CA VAL A 24 15.82 20.25 -21.51
C VAL A 24 15.72 18.77 -21.83
N TYR A 25 15.09 18.00 -20.95
CA TYR A 25 14.76 16.60 -21.13
C TYR A 25 13.24 16.43 -21.23
N GLU A 26 12.78 15.51 -22.07
CA GLU A 26 11.35 15.27 -22.32
C GLU A 26 11.05 13.76 -22.26
N LYS A 27 9.92 13.40 -21.66
CA LYS A 27 9.33 12.07 -21.78
C LYS A 27 7.93 12.21 -22.37
N LYS A 28 7.71 11.58 -23.53
CA LYS A 28 6.46 11.67 -24.30
C LYS A 28 5.59 10.45 -24.03
N TYR A 29 4.31 10.67 -23.83
CA TYR A 29 3.31 9.62 -23.65
C TYR A 29 2.31 9.69 -24.80
N ALA A 30 2.57 8.90 -25.85
CA ALA A 30 1.77 8.93 -27.07
C ALA A 30 0.29 8.58 -26.81
N GLN A 31 0.02 7.69 -25.84
CA GLN A 31 -1.34 7.28 -25.49
C GLN A 31 -2.21 8.41 -24.90
N TYR A 32 -1.58 9.47 -24.36
CA TYR A 32 -2.28 10.65 -23.80
C TYR A 32 -1.99 11.92 -24.60
N ASP A 33 -1.19 11.81 -25.66
CA ASP A 33 -0.67 12.95 -26.43
C ASP A 33 0.00 14.01 -25.52
N CYS A 34 0.69 13.57 -24.46
CA CYS A 34 1.24 14.46 -23.44
C CYS A 34 2.76 14.34 -23.31
N VAL A 35 3.38 15.34 -22.66
CA VAL A 35 4.82 15.36 -22.40
C VAL A 35 5.12 15.91 -21.01
N ILE A 36 6.00 15.25 -20.27
CA ILE A 36 6.65 15.85 -19.10
C ILE A 36 8.00 16.42 -19.56
N LYS A 37 8.32 17.64 -19.13
CA LYS A 37 9.60 18.29 -19.42
C LYS A 37 10.34 18.63 -18.14
N VAL A 38 11.64 18.39 -18.16
CA VAL A 38 12.57 18.74 -17.08
C VAL A 38 13.59 19.71 -17.66
N ASP A 39 13.45 20.98 -17.31
CA ASP A 39 14.28 22.07 -17.82
C ASP A 39 15.34 22.43 -16.77
N PHE A 40 16.61 22.21 -17.09
CA PHE A 40 17.76 22.50 -16.22
C PHE A 40 18.26 23.95 -16.36
N ASN A 41 17.65 24.78 -17.22
CA ASN A 41 18.02 26.18 -17.34
C ASN A 41 17.59 27.00 -16.10
N GLY A 42 18.33 28.06 -15.80
CA GLY A 42 18.08 28.91 -14.63
C GLY A 42 18.15 28.14 -13.31
N SER A 43 17.12 28.29 -12.47
CA SER A 43 17.00 27.55 -11.21
C SER A 43 16.61 26.07 -11.41
N GLY A 44 16.08 25.72 -12.59
CA GLY A 44 15.52 24.41 -12.90
C GLY A 44 14.00 24.35 -12.67
N SER A 45 13.27 23.71 -13.58
CA SER A 45 11.82 23.56 -13.51
C SER A 45 11.34 22.21 -14.06
N ILE A 46 10.20 21.77 -13.55
CA ILE A 46 9.49 20.56 -13.98
C ILE A 46 8.14 21.02 -14.53
N ILE A 47 7.86 20.64 -15.77
CA ILE A 47 6.65 21.02 -16.48
C ILE A 47 5.85 19.75 -16.69
N TYR A 48 4.75 19.66 -15.94
CA TYR A 48 3.76 18.60 -16.03
C TYR A 48 2.67 18.98 -17.05
N PRO A 49 1.94 17.99 -17.61
CA PRO A 49 0.99 18.22 -18.69
C PRO A 49 -0.37 18.80 -18.21
N GLU A 50 -0.38 20.03 -17.69
CA GLU A 50 -1.60 20.78 -17.34
C GLU A 50 -2.54 20.91 -18.55
N GLU A 51 -1.99 21.00 -19.77
CA GLU A 51 -2.76 21.05 -21.02
C GLU A 51 -3.56 19.78 -21.32
N LYS A 52 -3.24 18.67 -20.64
CA LYS A 52 -3.98 17.41 -20.70
C LYS A 52 -4.80 17.14 -19.44
N GLY A 53 -5.10 18.19 -18.68
CA GLY A 53 -6.03 18.14 -17.55
C GLY A 53 -5.40 17.79 -16.20
N MET A 54 -4.08 17.54 -16.13
CA MET A 54 -3.43 17.39 -14.83
C MET A 54 -3.60 18.67 -14.02
N SER A 55 -4.12 18.54 -12.80
CA SER A 55 -4.41 19.68 -11.94
C SER A 55 -3.22 19.95 -11.02
N ILE A 56 -2.83 21.23 -10.85
CA ILE A 56 -1.70 21.62 -10.01
C ILE A 56 -2.13 22.80 -9.17
N THR A 57 -2.39 22.60 -7.88
CA THR A 57 -2.88 23.69 -7.02
C THR A 57 -1.79 24.73 -6.76
N ARG A 58 -0.57 24.26 -6.47
CA ARG A 58 0.62 25.08 -6.22
C ARG A 58 1.79 24.49 -6.98
N LYS A 59 2.80 25.33 -7.29
CA LYS A 59 3.96 24.93 -8.11
C LYS A 59 5.21 24.70 -7.25
N THR A 60 5.06 24.31 -5.99
CA THR A 60 6.20 24.11 -5.09
C THR A 60 6.96 22.82 -5.41
N THR A 61 6.27 21.83 -5.98
CA THR A 61 6.79 20.56 -6.51
C THR A 61 7.31 20.64 -7.95
N CYS A 62 7.15 21.79 -8.61
CA CYS A 62 7.47 22.00 -10.03
C CYS A 62 8.86 22.62 -10.28
N ASN A 63 9.77 22.56 -9.31
CA ASN A 63 11.07 23.22 -9.35
C ASN A 63 12.15 22.38 -8.64
N PHE A 64 13.41 22.81 -8.71
CA PHE A 64 14.55 22.04 -8.17
C PHE A 64 15.00 22.49 -6.77
N SER A 65 14.14 23.17 -5.99
CA SER A 65 14.51 23.69 -4.67
C SER A 65 14.70 22.59 -3.63
N GLU A 66 13.87 21.55 -3.68
CA GLU A 66 13.87 20.47 -2.70
C GLU A 66 14.08 19.10 -3.37
N PRO A 67 14.90 18.20 -2.77
CA PRO A 67 15.07 16.83 -3.27
C PRO A 67 13.75 16.03 -3.37
N GLU A 68 12.78 16.33 -2.51
CA GLU A 68 11.45 15.69 -2.51
C GLU A 68 10.69 15.94 -3.82
N ASN A 69 10.88 17.09 -4.47
CA ASN A 69 10.28 17.40 -5.76
C ASN A 69 10.72 16.39 -6.84
N PHE A 70 11.92 15.82 -6.73
CA PHE A 70 12.40 14.80 -7.65
C PHE A 70 11.77 13.43 -7.40
N VAL A 71 11.39 13.14 -6.14
CA VAL A 71 10.60 11.96 -5.78
C VAL A 71 9.18 12.09 -6.36
N VAL A 72 8.57 13.28 -6.26
CA VAL A 72 7.26 13.57 -6.87
C VAL A 72 7.31 13.37 -8.40
N LEU A 73 8.32 13.92 -9.08
CA LEU A 73 8.53 13.71 -10.51
C LEU A 73 8.64 12.23 -10.89
N GLU A 74 9.42 11.47 -10.12
CA GLU A 74 9.62 10.05 -10.37
C GLU A 74 8.32 9.26 -10.13
N CYS A 75 7.58 9.57 -9.07
CA CYS A 75 6.27 8.97 -8.78
C CYS A 75 5.25 9.26 -9.89
N ILE A 76 5.14 10.52 -10.35
CA ILE A 76 4.27 10.89 -11.47
C ILE A 76 4.66 10.16 -12.76
N THR A 77 5.96 10.05 -13.03
CA THR A 77 6.47 9.30 -14.18
C THR A 77 5.99 7.85 -14.12
N ARG A 78 6.12 7.21 -12.96
CA ARG A 78 5.68 5.83 -12.74
C ARG A 78 4.17 5.66 -12.90
N LEU A 79 3.37 6.62 -12.43
CA LEU A 79 1.92 6.64 -12.61
C LEU A 79 1.53 6.68 -14.10
N LEU A 80 2.12 7.61 -14.87
CA LEU A 80 1.83 7.72 -16.30
C LEU A 80 2.30 6.47 -17.08
N ASP A 81 3.46 5.90 -16.73
CA ASP A 81 3.96 4.65 -17.30
C ASP A 81 3.02 3.47 -17.04
N LYS A 82 2.41 3.40 -15.84
CA LYS A 82 1.47 2.33 -15.47
C LYS A 82 0.12 2.41 -16.18
N GLY A 83 -0.28 3.58 -16.69
CA GLY A 83 -1.60 3.72 -17.32
C GLY A 83 -2.51 4.78 -16.70
N TYR A 84 -2.07 5.50 -15.65
CA TYR A 84 -2.88 6.57 -15.09
C TYR A 84 -2.88 7.79 -16.03
N ARG A 85 -4.07 8.33 -16.29
CA ARG A 85 -4.31 9.42 -17.23
C ARG A 85 -4.00 10.78 -16.55
N PRO A 86 -3.35 11.73 -17.24
CA PRO A 86 -3.00 13.03 -16.67
C PRO A 86 -4.17 13.75 -16.00
N GLU A 87 -5.36 13.75 -16.61
CA GLU A 87 -6.55 14.42 -16.09
C GLU A 87 -7.10 13.85 -14.78
N HIS A 88 -6.66 12.66 -14.37
CA HIS A 88 -7.04 12.07 -13.10
C HIS A 88 -6.05 12.39 -11.98
N ILE A 89 -4.95 13.09 -12.28
CA ILE A 89 -3.87 13.39 -11.32
C ILE A 89 -3.96 14.86 -10.90
N GLU A 90 -3.90 15.09 -9.59
CA GLU A 90 -3.90 16.41 -8.97
C GLU A 90 -2.67 16.53 -8.05
N LEU A 91 -1.77 17.45 -8.36
CA LEU A 91 -0.59 17.76 -7.55
C LEU A 91 -0.89 18.83 -6.50
N GLU A 92 -0.29 18.64 -5.33
CA GLU A 92 -0.42 19.54 -4.18
C GLU A 92 -1.90 19.81 -3.88
N LYS A 93 -2.69 18.75 -3.70
CA LYS A 93 -4.12 18.87 -3.42
C LYS A 93 -4.34 19.63 -2.12
N GLU A 94 -5.09 20.73 -2.19
CA GLU A 94 -5.64 21.41 -1.02
C GLU A 94 -7.10 21.02 -0.81
N TRP A 95 -7.49 20.82 0.44
CA TRP A 95 -8.89 20.89 0.84
C TRP A 95 -9.14 22.16 1.65
N PRO A 96 -10.27 22.84 1.40
CA PRO A 96 -10.63 24.05 2.13
C PRO A 96 -10.85 23.74 3.62
N LEU A 97 -10.14 24.45 4.50
CA LEU A 97 -10.29 24.31 5.94
C LEU A 97 -11.65 24.83 6.42
N GLY A 98 -12.31 24.07 7.28
CA GLY A 98 -13.24 24.63 8.26
C GLY A 98 -12.46 25.10 9.48
N HIS A 99 -12.59 26.38 9.84
CA HIS A 99 -12.16 27.13 11.05
C HIS A 99 -10.83 26.84 11.81
N GLU A 100 -10.13 25.72 11.64
CA GLU A 100 -8.90 25.40 12.35
C GLU A 100 -7.68 25.40 11.42
N ARG A 101 -6.63 26.10 11.89
CA ARG A 101 -5.49 26.54 11.08
C ARG A 101 -4.44 25.45 10.93
N LYS A 102 -4.47 24.74 9.79
CA LYS A 102 -3.33 24.34 8.93
C LYS A 102 -3.83 23.40 7.83
N SER A 103 -3.93 23.87 6.58
CA SER A 103 -4.18 22.99 5.43
C SER A 103 -2.86 22.35 5.04
N GLY A 104 -2.79 21.03 5.18
CA GLY A 104 -1.78 20.22 4.51
C GLY A 104 -2.09 20.13 3.03
N PHE A 105 -1.05 19.92 2.22
CA PHE A 105 -1.19 19.73 0.78
C PHE A 105 -0.70 18.33 0.49
N ALA A 106 -1.58 17.46 0.00
CA ALA A 106 -1.15 16.13 -0.38
C ALA A 106 -0.34 16.22 -1.68
N ASP A 107 0.82 15.56 -1.73
CA ASP A 107 1.73 15.69 -2.88
C ASP A 107 1.05 15.26 -4.18
N ILE A 108 0.37 14.11 -4.18
CA ILE A 108 -0.32 13.58 -5.35
C ILE A 108 -1.66 12.98 -4.92
N LEU A 109 -2.73 13.37 -5.59
CA LEU A 109 -4.04 12.72 -5.54
C LEU A 109 -4.36 12.14 -6.91
N VAL A 110 -4.84 10.90 -6.95
CA VAL A 110 -5.28 10.24 -8.18
C VAL A 110 -6.74 9.85 -8.07
N LYS A 111 -7.53 10.21 -9.08
CA LYS A 111 -8.97 9.90 -9.20
C LYS A 111 -9.21 8.64 -10.04
N ASP A 112 -10.31 7.94 -9.77
CA ASP A 112 -10.83 6.91 -10.65
C ASP A 112 -11.61 7.51 -11.83
N GLU A 113 -12.14 6.64 -12.69
CA GLU A 113 -12.89 7.03 -13.89
C GLU A 113 -14.20 7.78 -13.57
N ASP A 114 -14.73 7.61 -12.36
CA ASP A 114 -15.92 8.31 -11.86
C ASP A 114 -15.57 9.66 -11.21
N GLY A 115 -14.29 10.05 -11.19
CA GLY A 115 -13.81 11.27 -10.57
C GLY A 115 -13.71 11.22 -9.05
N LYS A 116 -13.87 10.03 -8.43
CA LYS A 116 -13.68 9.83 -6.99
C LYS A 116 -12.21 9.59 -6.68
N THR A 117 -11.76 9.95 -5.49
CA THR A 117 -10.37 9.76 -5.09
C THR A 117 -10.05 8.27 -4.98
N LEU A 118 -9.20 7.78 -5.87
CA LEU A 118 -8.75 6.39 -5.88
C LEU A 118 -7.65 6.20 -4.84
N PHE A 119 -6.64 7.08 -4.84
CA PHE A 119 -5.61 7.09 -3.81
C PHE A 119 -4.93 8.44 -3.65
N ILE A 120 -4.30 8.62 -2.50
CA ILE A 120 -3.48 9.78 -2.15
C ILE A 120 -2.06 9.30 -1.85
N VAL A 121 -1.05 9.98 -2.38
CA VAL A 121 0.37 9.67 -2.16
C VAL A 121 1.04 10.82 -1.42
N GLU A 122 1.70 10.51 -0.31
CA GLU A 122 2.67 11.40 0.35
C GLU A 122 4.07 10.92 -0.04
N CYS A 123 4.83 11.78 -0.71
CA CYS A 123 6.19 11.52 -1.15
C CYS A 123 7.18 11.97 -0.06
N LYS A 124 8.22 11.17 0.16
CA LYS A 124 9.32 11.51 1.06
C LYS A 124 10.65 11.13 0.41
N THR A 125 11.71 11.84 0.80
CA THR A 125 13.06 11.38 0.46
C THR A 125 13.38 10.07 1.19
N ILE A 126 14.09 9.17 0.50
CA ILE A 126 14.47 7.89 1.10
C ILE A 126 15.37 8.09 2.33
N GLY A 127 15.28 7.17 3.30
CA GLY A 127 16.09 7.22 4.52
C GLY A 127 15.33 7.86 5.67
N ASN A 128 15.85 8.95 6.24
CA ASN A 128 15.34 9.49 7.50
C ASN A 128 13.93 10.08 7.39
N GLU A 129 13.63 10.83 6.32
CA GLU A 129 12.30 11.44 6.14
C GLU A 129 11.22 10.36 5.95
N TYR A 130 11.45 9.38 5.07
CA TYR A 130 10.55 8.24 4.93
C TYR A 130 10.36 7.47 6.24
N LYS A 131 11.45 7.13 6.96
CA LYS A 131 11.36 6.42 8.25
C LYS A 131 10.59 7.21 9.29
N LYS A 132 10.80 8.53 9.35
CA LYS A 132 10.09 9.42 10.26
C LYS A 132 8.60 9.44 9.94
N GLU A 133 8.22 9.61 8.67
CA GLU A 133 6.80 9.67 8.30
C GLU A 133 6.09 8.31 8.40
N TYR A 134 6.81 7.22 8.12
CA TYR A 134 6.34 5.86 8.40
C TYR A 134 6.05 5.67 9.90
N ASN A 135 6.95 6.10 10.77
CA ASN A 135 6.75 6.04 12.23
C ASN A 135 5.63 7.00 12.69
N ASN A 136 5.50 8.19 12.11
CA ASN A 136 4.40 9.10 12.40
C ASN A 136 3.05 8.46 12.06
N THR A 137 2.96 7.83 10.89
CA THR A 137 1.79 7.08 10.45
C THR A 137 1.45 5.98 11.45
N LEU A 138 2.43 5.16 11.85
CA LEU A 138 2.23 4.09 12.85
C LEU A 138 1.80 4.57 14.24
N ASN A 139 2.25 5.76 14.65
CA ASN A 139 2.05 6.25 16.01
C ASN A 139 0.76 7.07 16.17
N TYR A 140 0.30 7.75 15.12
CA TYR A 140 -0.86 8.66 15.18
C TYR A 140 -1.47 8.97 13.80
N GLY A 141 -1.17 8.19 12.76
CA GLY A 141 -1.74 8.36 11.41
C GLY A 141 -1.04 9.41 10.54
N GLY A 142 -0.33 10.37 11.13
CA GLY A 142 0.48 11.34 10.38
C GLY A 142 -0.33 12.18 9.37
N GLN A 143 0.32 12.58 8.29
CA GLN A 143 -0.33 13.40 7.24
C GLN A 143 -1.40 12.62 6.47
N LEU A 144 -1.16 11.33 6.21
CA LEU A 144 -2.04 10.49 5.40
C LEU A 144 -3.48 10.43 5.95
N PHE A 145 -3.65 10.23 7.26
CA PHE A 145 -4.97 10.17 7.89
C PHE A 145 -5.66 11.54 7.91
N SER A 146 -4.89 12.62 8.00
CA SER A 146 -5.42 13.97 7.89
C SER A 146 -6.01 14.24 6.51
N TYR A 147 -5.35 13.76 5.43
CA TYR A 147 -5.88 13.85 4.07
C TYR A 147 -7.08 12.95 3.85
N TRP A 148 -7.01 11.71 4.34
CA TRP A 148 -8.12 10.77 4.26
C TRP A 148 -9.39 11.35 4.90
N ARG A 149 -9.24 12.00 6.06
CA ARG A 149 -10.37 12.64 6.72
C ARG A 149 -11.01 13.73 5.85
N GLN A 150 -10.21 14.46 5.08
CA GLN A 150 -10.67 15.52 4.18
C GLN A 150 -11.29 14.94 2.88
N ASP A 151 -10.92 13.72 2.49
CA ASP A 151 -11.45 13.01 1.32
C ASP A 151 -11.95 11.61 1.66
N GLY A 152 -13.19 11.53 2.15
CA GLY A 152 -13.82 10.27 2.53
C GLY A 152 -14.08 9.28 1.38
N ASN A 153 -13.85 9.67 0.12
CA ASN A 153 -13.94 8.74 -1.02
C ASN A 153 -12.62 7.99 -1.29
N CYS A 154 -11.52 8.43 -0.67
CA CYS A 154 -10.21 7.83 -0.82
C CYS A 154 -10.27 6.32 -0.55
N LYS A 155 -9.81 5.49 -1.50
CA LYS A 155 -9.75 4.03 -1.33
C LYS A 155 -8.41 3.56 -0.78
N TRP A 156 -7.32 4.28 -1.08
CA TRP A 156 -5.98 3.91 -0.62
C TRP A 156 -5.12 5.12 -0.25
N LEU A 157 -4.32 5.00 0.81
CA LEU A 157 -3.28 5.98 1.15
C LEU A 157 -1.91 5.36 0.88
N SER A 158 -0.97 6.11 0.34
CA SER A 158 0.36 5.61 0.00
C SER A 158 1.45 6.53 0.56
N LEU A 159 2.36 5.98 1.35
CA LEU A 159 3.63 6.63 1.64
C LEU A 159 4.66 6.14 0.62
N TYR A 160 5.26 7.05 -0.14
CA TYR A 160 6.16 6.71 -1.24
C TYR A 160 7.52 7.38 -1.08
N ALA A 161 8.60 6.65 -1.38
CA ALA A 161 9.92 7.22 -1.53
C ALA A 161 10.68 6.54 -2.66
N SER A 162 11.50 7.30 -3.38
CA SER A 162 12.39 6.76 -4.39
C SER A 162 13.78 7.38 -4.33
N ASP A 163 14.73 6.66 -4.92
CA ASP A 163 16.11 7.07 -5.02
C ASP A 163 16.79 6.46 -6.26
N PHE A 164 18.00 6.92 -6.57
CA PHE A 164 18.81 6.52 -7.70
C PHE A 164 20.19 6.08 -7.21
N ASP A 165 20.59 4.85 -7.56
CA ASP A 165 21.88 4.27 -7.15
C ASP A 165 23.03 4.62 -8.10
N GLY A 166 22.79 5.46 -9.12
CA GLY A 166 23.72 5.78 -10.19
C GLY A 166 23.46 5.00 -11.48
N THR A 167 22.71 3.90 -11.41
CA THR A 167 22.38 3.05 -12.56
C THR A 167 20.86 2.90 -12.73
N LYS A 168 20.14 2.64 -11.65
CA LYS A 168 18.69 2.41 -11.67
C LYS A 168 17.99 3.21 -10.58
N VAL A 169 16.74 3.56 -10.89
CA VAL A 169 15.81 4.07 -9.88
C VAL A 169 15.25 2.89 -9.10
N TYR A 170 15.17 3.04 -7.79
CA TYR A 170 14.52 2.12 -6.88
C TYR A 170 13.58 2.90 -5.97
N TYR A 171 12.55 2.24 -5.46
CA TYR A 171 11.54 2.87 -4.62
C TYR A 171 11.10 1.93 -3.50
N THR A 172 10.45 2.52 -2.50
CA THR A 172 9.75 1.83 -1.43
C THR A 172 8.40 2.51 -1.25
N THR A 173 7.39 1.72 -0.93
CA THR A 173 6.05 2.23 -0.69
C THR A 173 5.32 1.36 0.30
N GLU A 174 4.46 1.98 1.09
CA GLU A 174 3.53 1.29 1.99
C GLU A 174 2.15 1.89 1.78
N THR A 175 1.15 1.03 1.59
CA THR A 175 -0.22 1.45 1.29
C THR A 175 -1.18 1.02 2.40
N ILE A 176 -2.18 1.84 2.69
CA ILE A 176 -3.26 1.57 3.66
C ILE A 176 -4.60 1.49 2.92
N ASP A 177 -5.41 0.49 3.26
CA ASP A 177 -6.79 0.33 2.78
C ASP A 177 -7.72 1.26 3.54
N CYS A 178 -8.51 2.05 2.82
CA CYS A 178 -9.48 2.98 3.39
C CYS A 178 -10.92 2.42 3.43
N SER A 179 -11.08 1.11 3.24
CA SER A 179 -12.38 0.44 3.24
C SER A 179 -12.56 -0.49 4.44
N ASP A 180 -13.80 -0.55 4.95
CA ASP A 180 -14.15 -1.52 5.98
C ASP A 180 -14.26 -2.94 5.36
N ASP A 181 -13.55 -3.92 5.93
CA ASP A 181 -13.63 -5.32 5.51
C ASP A 181 -15.04 -5.89 5.77
N VAL A 182 -15.55 -6.66 4.80
CA VAL A 182 -16.93 -7.18 4.83
C VAL A 182 -17.18 -8.09 6.04
N ASN A 183 -16.20 -8.89 6.46
CA ASN A 183 -16.35 -9.76 7.64
C ASN A 183 -16.36 -8.94 8.92
N ILE A 184 -15.52 -7.90 8.99
CA ILE A 184 -15.51 -6.96 10.12
C ILE A 184 -16.86 -6.21 10.21
N LEU A 185 -17.42 -5.79 9.06
CA LEU A 185 -18.76 -5.20 9.00
C LEU A 185 -19.86 -6.14 9.52
N VAL A 186 -19.75 -7.44 9.28
CA VAL A 186 -20.69 -8.44 9.81
C VAL A 186 -20.51 -8.60 11.32
N SER A 187 -19.28 -8.67 11.81
CA SER A 187 -18.96 -8.76 13.24
C SER A 187 -19.46 -7.55 14.01
N ALA A 188 -19.27 -6.34 13.48
CA ALA A 188 -19.69 -5.08 14.10
C ALA A 188 -21.22 -4.94 14.27
N LYS A 189 -22.02 -5.74 13.55
CA LYS A 189 -23.48 -5.80 13.79
C LYS A 189 -23.83 -6.51 15.10
N LYS A 190 -22.95 -7.38 15.58
CA LYS A 190 -23.12 -8.17 16.82
C LYS A 190 -22.36 -7.57 17.99
N ASP A 191 -21.25 -6.88 17.72
CA ASP A 191 -20.40 -6.24 18.71
C ASP A 191 -20.22 -4.74 18.40
N SER A 192 -20.84 -3.89 19.21
CA SER A 192 -20.79 -2.43 19.06
C SER A 192 -19.47 -1.81 19.48
N THR A 193 -18.53 -2.59 20.04
CA THR A 193 -17.20 -2.10 20.42
C THR A 193 -16.23 -2.02 19.23
N ILE A 194 -16.55 -2.70 18.12
CA ILE A 194 -15.74 -2.69 16.90
C ILE A 194 -15.83 -1.32 16.22
N GLN A 195 -14.69 -0.67 16.05
CA GLN A 195 -14.58 0.65 15.44
C GLN A 195 -14.46 0.51 13.92
N LEU A 196 -15.32 1.20 13.18
CA LEU A 196 -15.36 1.14 11.71
C LEU A 196 -14.98 2.49 11.12
N TYR A 197 -14.28 2.48 9.98
CA TYR A 197 -13.92 3.69 9.25
C TYR A 197 -15.14 4.49 8.83
N LYS A 198 -16.21 3.84 8.36
CA LYS A 198 -17.44 4.54 7.96
C LYS A 198 -18.13 5.31 9.11
N ASN A 199 -17.80 4.98 10.36
CA ASN A 199 -18.35 5.63 11.55
C ASN A 199 -17.39 6.70 12.12
N ALA A 200 -16.18 6.83 11.58
CA ALA A 200 -15.21 7.81 12.03
C ALA A 200 -15.50 9.20 11.43
N HIS A 201 -15.31 10.22 12.25
CA HIS A 201 -15.60 11.62 11.97
C HIS A 201 -14.41 12.54 12.21
N THR A 202 -13.27 12.03 12.68
CA THR A 202 -12.00 12.75 12.76
C THR A 202 -10.84 11.90 12.23
N ALA A 203 -9.66 12.50 12.04
CA ALA A 203 -8.46 11.77 11.63
C ALA A 203 -7.99 10.82 12.76
N GLU A 204 -8.16 11.23 14.01
CA GLU A 204 -7.86 10.43 15.19
C GLU A 204 -8.78 9.21 15.29
N GLU A 205 -10.08 9.35 15.01
CA GLU A 205 -11.01 8.23 15.01
C GLU A 205 -10.72 7.25 13.86
N LEU A 206 -10.34 7.74 12.68
CA LEU A 206 -9.88 6.88 11.57
C LEU A 206 -8.63 6.10 11.98
N TYR A 207 -7.67 6.77 12.63
CA TYR A 207 -6.46 6.13 13.13
C TYR A 207 -6.76 5.10 14.22
N SER A 208 -7.64 5.40 15.18
CA SER A 208 -8.05 4.45 16.22
C SER A 208 -8.73 3.22 15.64
N ALA A 209 -9.60 3.37 14.63
CA ALA A 209 -10.15 2.22 13.93
C ALA A 209 -9.03 1.41 13.24
N TRP A 210 -8.07 2.07 12.56
CA TRP A 210 -6.95 1.38 11.93
C TRP A 210 -6.05 0.63 12.93
N ASP A 211 -5.81 1.22 14.10
CA ASP A 211 -5.04 0.64 15.20
C ASP A 211 -5.76 -0.57 15.80
N GLU A 212 -6.98 -0.35 16.29
CA GLU A 212 -7.69 -1.30 17.15
C GLU A 212 -8.45 -2.38 16.38
N THR A 213 -8.97 -2.07 15.18
CA THR A 213 -9.81 -2.98 14.39
C THR A 213 -9.09 -3.58 13.19
N TYR A 214 -8.16 -2.83 12.58
CA TYR A 214 -7.47 -3.23 11.35
C TYR A 214 -5.97 -3.51 11.56
N ASP A 215 -5.53 -3.72 12.80
CA ASP A 215 -4.18 -4.17 13.19
C ASP A 215 -3.02 -3.30 12.65
N LYS A 216 -3.23 -2.00 12.46
CA LYS A 216 -2.31 -1.09 11.75
C LYS A 216 -1.78 -1.66 10.44
N ARG A 217 -2.65 -2.37 9.70
CA ARG A 217 -2.22 -3.12 8.53
C ARG A 217 -1.76 -2.19 7.40
N PHE A 218 -0.52 -2.40 6.97
CA PHE A 218 -0.03 -1.98 5.67
C PHE A 218 -0.21 -3.11 4.65
N CYS A 219 -0.54 -2.73 3.41
CA CYS A 219 -0.77 -3.63 2.28
C CYS A 219 0.45 -3.75 1.36
N GLY A 220 1.56 -3.07 1.66
CA GLY A 220 2.74 -3.02 0.79
C GLY A 220 2.48 -2.31 -0.54
N ASP A 221 3.26 -2.67 -1.55
CA ASP A 221 3.14 -2.10 -2.90
C ASP A 221 2.01 -2.74 -3.69
N ILE A 222 0.80 -2.17 -3.62
CA ILE A 222 -0.34 -2.62 -4.44
C ILE A 222 -0.58 -1.73 -5.66
N ILE A 223 -0.02 -0.50 -5.67
CA ILE A 223 -0.24 0.53 -6.69
C ILE A 223 0.78 0.40 -7.82
N PHE A 224 2.06 0.23 -7.48
CA PHE A 224 3.19 0.42 -8.40
C PHE A 224 3.83 -0.89 -8.89
N ARG A 225 3.65 -1.99 -8.13
CA ARG A 225 4.17 -3.33 -8.48
C ARG A 225 3.87 -3.72 -9.92
N GLU A 226 4.74 -4.49 -10.55
CA GLU A 226 4.66 -4.78 -11.99
C GLU A 226 3.30 -5.37 -12.41
N ASP A 227 2.77 -6.29 -11.61
CA ASP A 227 1.52 -6.99 -11.90
C ASP A 227 0.25 -6.23 -11.47
N SER A 228 0.35 -5.02 -10.91
CA SER A 228 -0.81 -4.14 -10.72
C SER A 228 -1.25 -3.53 -12.05
N GLN A 229 -2.57 -3.35 -12.20
CA GLN A 229 -3.16 -2.65 -13.33
C GLN A 229 -3.71 -1.30 -12.87
N ALA A 230 -3.47 -0.23 -13.65
CA ALA A 230 -4.03 1.08 -13.35
C ALA A 230 -5.56 1.00 -13.19
N TYR A 231 -6.09 1.72 -12.20
CA TYR A 231 -7.52 1.74 -11.83
C TYR A 231 -8.09 0.43 -11.25
N GLN A 232 -7.37 -0.69 -11.33
CA GLN A 232 -7.75 -1.99 -10.77
C GLN A 232 -6.81 -2.39 -9.63
N ILE A 233 -6.84 -1.58 -8.57
CA ILE A 233 -6.02 -1.78 -7.37
C ILE A 233 -6.75 -2.73 -6.42
N GLY A 234 -6.00 -3.68 -5.87
CA GLY A 234 -6.49 -4.56 -4.83
C GLY A 234 -5.35 -5.31 -4.15
N VAL A 235 -5.58 -5.73 -2.90
CA VAL A 235 -4.64 -6.61 -2.20
C VAL A 235 -4.69 -7.96 -2.89
N LYS A 236 -3.61 -8.34 -3.55
CA LYS A 236 -3.53 -9.67 -4.15
C LYS A 236 -3.18 -10.69 -3.06
N PRO A 237 -3.76 -11.91 -3.14
CA PRO A 237 -3.32 -13.01 -2.30
C PRO A 237 -1.82 -13.26 -2.47
N LEU A 238 -1.15 -13.57 -1.37
CA LEU A 238 0.25 -13.97 -1.36
C LEU A 238 0.46 -15.20 -2.23
N ARG A 239 1.54 -15.19 -3.01
CA ARG A 239 2.10 -16.37 -3.66
C ARG A 239 3.25 -16.90 -2.83
N LYS A 240 3.68 -18.13 -3.11
CA LYS A 240 4.83 -18.72 -2.44
C LYS A 240 6.10 -17.86 -2.59
N ALA A 241 6.35 -17.31 -3.77
CA ALA A 241 7.47 -16.41 -4.02
C ALA A 241 7.43 -15.10 -3.21
N ASP A 242 6.27 -14.72 -2.67
CA ASP A 242 6.12 -13.51 -1.85
C ASP A 242 6.46 -13.77 -0.37
N LEU A 243 6.59 -15.05 0.03
CA LEU A 243 6.92 -15.42 1.40
C LEU A 243 8.38 -15.11 1.72
N LYS A 244 8.63 -14.77 2.99
CA LYS A 244 9.97 -14.51 3.51
C LYS A 244 10.33 -15.58 4.53
N ASP A 245 11.56 -16.07 4.42
CA ASP A 245 12.12 -16.96 5.43
C ASP A 245 12.21 -16.27 6.78
N PHE A 246 12.04 -17.05 7.84
CA PHE A 246 12.16 -16.53 9.20
C PHE A 246 13.61 -16.19 9.52
N GLY A 247 13.85 -14.96 9.99
CA GLY A 247 15.10 -14.51 10.57
C GLY A 247 15.12 -14.64 12.10
N GLU A 248 16.31 -14.73 12.68
CA GLU A 248 16.51 -14.80 14.15
C GLU A 248 15.86 -13.63 14.91
N ASN A 249 15.68 -12.48 14.25
CA ASN A 249 15.16 -11.25 14.86
C ASN A 249 13.64 -11.05 14.69
N ASP A 250 12.91 -11.97 14.05
CA ASP A 250 11.50 -11.76 13.70
C ASP A 250 10.55 -11.82 14.91
N LYS A 251 11.04 -12.34 16.05
CA LYS A 251 10.31 -12.44 17.33
C LYS A 251 8.91 -13.05 17.18
N ILE A 252 8.77 -14.02 16.29
CA ILE A 252 7.48 -14.64 15.92
C ILE A 252 6.78 -15.22 17.15
N VAL A 253 7.52 -15.89 18.04
CA VAL A 253 6.98 -16.44 19.28
C VAL A 253 6.33 -15.34 20.13
N ASN A 254 6.99 -14.20 20.31
CA ASN A 254 6.44 -13.08 21.09
C ASN A 254 5.16 -12.52 20.47
N LYS A 255 5.13 -12.39 19.13
CA LYS A 255 3.92 -11.94 18.39
C LYS A 255 2.76 -12.92 18.58
N PHE A 256 3.02 -14.22 18.55
CA PHE A 256 1.99 -15.23 18.82
C PHE A 256 1.51 -15.18 20.27
N GLU A 257 2.41 -15.07 21.26
CA GLU A 257 2.02 -14.92 22.67
C GLU A 257 1.18 -13.67 22.90
N GLU A 258 1.47 -12.58 22.20
CA GLU A 258 0.68 -11.36 22.21
C GLU A 258 -0.72 -11.59 21.61
N ILE A 259 -0.84 -12.23 20.45
CA ILE A 259 -2.13 -12.58 19.84
C ILE A 259 -2.97 -13.45 20.79
N LEU A 260 -2.36 -14.46 21.40
CA LEU A 260 -3.05 -15.37 22.34
C LEU A 260 -3.57 -14.62 23.58
N ARG A 261 -2.78 -13.69 24.13
CA ARG A 261 -3.18 -12.85 25.25
C ARG A 261 -4.36 -11.94 24.89
N HIS A 262 -4.33 -11.31 23.72
CA HIS A 262 -5.43 -10.46 23.26
C HIS A 262 -6.74 -11.24 23.05
N ASN A 263 -6.64 -12.51 22.63
CA ASN A 263 -7.78 -13.39 22.40
C ASN A 263 -8.19 -14.23 23.63
N ASN A 264 -7.71 -13.89 24.82
CA ASN A 264 -7.99 -14.61 26.07
C ASN A 264 -7.71 -16.13 26.02
N VAL A 265 -6.75 -16.56 25.19
CA VAL A 265 -6.30 -17.95 25.12
C VAL A 265 -5.18 -18.12 26.15
N SER A 266 -5.55 -18.43 27.39
CA SER A 266 -4.62 -18.51 28.53
C SER A 266 -4.10 -19.91 28.83
N ASP A 267 -4.78 -20.95 28.36
CA ASP A 267 -4.34 -22.34 28.53
C ASP A 267 -3.18 -22.68 27.59
N LYS A 268 -2.02 -23.00 28.18
CA LYS A 268 -0.79 -23.30 27.44
C LYS A 268 -0.93 -24.51 26.53
N GLU A 269 -1.63 -25.56 26.97
CA GLU A 269 -1.77 -26.78 26.17
C GLU A 269 -2.68 -26.55 24.96
N ASN A 270 -3.84 -25.93 25.16
CA ASN A 270 -4.73 -25.56 24.06
C ASN A 270 -4.07 -24.56 23.08
N ALA A 271 -3.36 -23.55 23.59
CA ALA A 271 -2.61 -22.62 22.76
C ALA A 271 -1.54 -23.32 21.90
N PHE A 272 -0.79 -24.24 22.51
CA PHE A 272 0.22 -25.04 21.83
C PHE A 272 -0.41 -25.91 20.72
N ASN A 273 -1.49 -26.63 21.02
CA ASN A 273 -2.17 -27.48 20.05
C ASN A 273 -2.69 -26.70 18.84
N ARG A 274 -3.29 -25.52 19.07
CA ARG A 274 -3.74 -24.62 17.98
C ARG A 274 -2.57 -24.12 17.14
N LEU A 275 -1.46 -23.75 17.78
CA LEU A 275 -0.27 -23.28 17.09
C LEU A 275 0.34 -24.38 16.21
N ILE A 276 0.46 -25.60 16.73
CA ILE A 276 0.95 -26.75 15.96
C ILE A 276 0.05 -27.04 14.77
N ALA A 277 -1.27 -27.03 14.96
CA ALA A 277 -2.23 -27.21 13.86
C ALA A 277 -2.02 -26.18 12.74
N LEU A 278 -1.88 -24.91 13.08
CA LEU A 278 -1.62 -23.83 12.12
C LEU A 278 -0.26 -23.99 11.41
N PHE A 279 0.79 -24.40 12.12
CA PHE A 279 2.09 -24.68 11.49
C PHE A 279 2.02 -25.86 10.52
N ILE A 280 1.27 -26.91 10.85
CA ILE A 280 1.02 -28.02 9.94
C ILE A 280 0.32 -27.51 8.67
N CYS A 281 -0.75 -26.72 8.80
CA CYS A 281 -1.43 -26.14 7.64
C CYS A 281 -0.47 -25.34 6.74
N LYS A 282 0.35 -24.46 7.33
CA LYS A 282 1.34 -23.66 6.63
C LYS A 282 2.34 -24.54 5.86
N LEU A 283 2.92 -25.54 6.52
CA LEU A 283 3.92 -26.43 5.93
C LEU A 283 3.35 -27.24 4.76
N VAL A 284 2.14 -27.79 4.90
CA VAL A 284 1.47 -28.52 3.81
C VAL A 284 1.33 -27.63 2.59
N ASP A 285 0.75 -26.46 2.80
CA ASP A 285 0.42 -25.51 1.75
C ASP A 285 1.69 -25.09 0.99
N GLU A 286 2.72 -24.64 1.69
CA GLU A 286 3.98 -24.23 1.06
C GLU A 286 4.70 -25.35 0.31
N ILE A 287 4.67 -26.59 0.82
CA ILE A 287 5.32 -27.73 0.16
C ILE A 287 4.57 -28.14 -1.12
N GLN A 288 3.25 -27.97 -1.16
CA GLN A 288 2.43 -28.36 -2.31
C GLN A 288 2.41 -27.30 -3.44
N LYS A 289 2.72 -26.04 -3.12
CA LYS A 289 2.62 -24.91 -4.06
C LYS A 289 3.94 -24.66 -4.80
N GLY A 290 3.83 -24.34 -6.08
CA GLY A 290 4.91 -23.75 -6.87
C GLY A 290 5.10 -22.26 -6.56
N GLU A 291 6.22 -21.68 -7.01
CA GLU A 291 6.59 -20.28 -6.70
C GLU A 291 5.52 -19.26 -7.08
N HIS A 292 4.81 -19.49 -8.18
CA HIS A 292 3.78 -18.57 -8.69
C HIS A 292 2.36 -18.92 -8.23
N ASP A 293 2.19 -19.99 -7.46
CA ASP A 293 0.89 -20.40 -6.95
C ASP A 293 0.51 -19.57 -5.72
N ILE A 294 -0.79 -19.23 -5.64
CA ILE A 294 -1.37 -18.57 -4.46
C ILE A 294 -1.39 -19.57 -3.31
N VAL A 295 -0.79 -19.19 -2.18
CA VAL A 295 -0.84 -19.97 -0.94
C VAL A 295 -2.23 -19.89 -0.31
N ASP A 296 -2.69 -20.98 0.29
CA ASP A 296 -4.00 -21.08 0.91
C ASP A 296 -3.98 -20.77 2.41
N PHE A 297 -2.82 -20.87 3.08
CA PHE A 297 -2.60 -20.48 4.47
C PHE A 297 -2.43 -18.95 4.60
N GLN A 298 -3.50 -18.22 4.28
CA GLN A 298 -3.62 -16.78 4.47
C GLN A 298 -5.09 -16.40 4.55
N TYR A 299 -5.38 -15.17 5.01
CA TYR A 299 -6.69 -14.55 4.80
C TYR A 299 -6.63 -13.70 3.52
N LYS A 300 -7.52 -13.99 2.55
CA LYS A 300 -7.58 -13.35 1.24
C LYS A 300 -8.62 -12.22 1.28
N ILE A 301 -8.15 -11.01 1.58
CA ILE A 301 -8.97 -9.80 1.73
C ILE A 301 -9.92 -9.63 0.54
N GLY A 302 -11.19 -9.31 0.82
CA GLY A 302 -12.22 -9.08 -0.18
C GLY A 302 -12.76 -10.33 -0.89
N SER A 303 -12.21 -11.52 -0.59
CA SER A 303 -12.68 -12.79 -1.18
C SER A 303 -13.09 -13.84 -0.14
N ASP A 304 -12.44 -13.86 1.01
CA ASP A 304 -12.78 -14.80 2.07
C ASP A 304 -13.94 -14.33 2.95
N THR A 305 -14.73 -15.28 3.42
CA THR A 305 -15.48 -15.16 4.68
C THR A 305 -14.75 -15.92 5.79
N TYR A 306 -15.15 -15.74 7.05
CA TYR A 306 -14.58 -16.54 8.13
C TYR A 306 -14.85 -18.03 7.97
N GLU A 307 -16.02 -18.39 7.41
CA GLU A 307 -16.38 -19.77 7.10
C GLU A 307 -15.46 -20.36 6.02
N THR A 308 -15.25 -19.64 4.90
CA THR A 308 -14.36 -20.15 3.83
C THR A 308 -12.90 -20.24 4.26
N LEU A 309 -12.44 -19.33 5.14
CA LEU A 309 -11.12 -19.42 5.74
C LEU A 309 -11.02 -20.64 6.67
N GLN A 310 -12.03 -20.84 7.53
CA GLN A 310 -12.05 -21.96 8.47
C GLN A 310 -12.05 -23.30 7.74
N ASP A 311 -12.90 -23.45 6.71
CA ASP A 311 -12.96 -24.64 5.87
C ASP A 311 -11.59 -24.94 5.22
N ARG A 312 -10.96 -23.91 4.65
CA ARG A 312 -9.64 -24.04 4.03
C ARG A 312 -8.56 -24.45 5.02
N LEU A 313 -8.58 -23.90 6.24
CA LEU A 313 -7.65 -24.29 7.30
C LEU A 313 -7.88 -25.73 7.78
N GLN A 314 -9.13 -26.17 7.90
CA GLN A 314 -9.46 -27.56 8.27
C GLN A 314 -8.99 -28.56 7.21
N ARG A 315 -9.19 -28.24 5.92
CA ARG A 315 -8.69 -29.04 4.80
C ARG A 315 -7.16 -29.17 4.85
N LEU A 316 -6.43 -28.05 4.95
CA LEU A 316 -4.97 -28.05 5.06
C LEU A 316 -4.49 -28.86 6.28
N HIS A 317 -5.18 -28.73 7.41
CA HIS A 317 -4.83 -29.47 8.62
C HIS A 317 -4.96 -30.98 8.41
N LYS A 318 -6.08 -31.45 7.84
CA LYS A 318 -6.29 -32.86 7.53
C LYS A 318 -5.20 -33.40 6.62
N GLU A 319 -4.92 -32.71 5.52
CA GLU A 319 -3.88 -33.11 4.57
C GLU A 319 -2.50 -33.23 5.25
N GLY A 320 -2.20 -32.32 6.19
CA GLY A 320 -0.94 -32.35 6.93
C GLY A 320 -0.83 -33.45 7.95
N MET A 321 -1.92 -33.74 8.66
CA MET A 321 -1.97 -34.86 9.59
C MET A 321 -1.79 -36.20 8.87
N GLU A 322 -2.42 -36.35 7.70
CA GLU A 322 -2.24 -37.54 6.85
C GLU A 322 -0.79 -37.65 6.32
N LYS A 323 -0.21 -36.55 5.86
CA LYS A 323 1.11 -36.53 5.21
C LYS A 323 2.29 -36.63 6.19
N PHE A 324 2.24 -35.91 7.30
CA PHE A 324 3.36 -35.79 8.24
C PHE A 324 3.23 -36.72 9.44
N MET A 325 2.02 -36.92 9.95
CA MET A 325 1.78 -37.72 11.17
C MET A 325 1.33 -39.14 10.86
N ARG A 326 0.97 -39.45 9.59
CA ARG A 326 0.37 -40.74 9.16
C ARG A 326 -0.91 -41.10 9.93
N GLU A 327 -1.60 -40.09 10.45
CA GLU A 327 -2.89 -40.23 11.14
C GLU A 327 -4.02 -39.91 10.16
N LYS A 328 -5.04 -40.76 10.09
CA LYS A 328 -6.24 -40.52 9.26
C LYS A 328 -7.25 -39.68 10.03
N ILE A 329 -7.57 -38.49 9.51
CA ILE A 329 -8.60 -37.61 10.08
C ILE A 329 -9.80 -37.56 9.13
N PHE A 330 -11.01 -37.71 9.68
CA PHE A 330 -12.24 -37.53 8.92
C PHE A 330 -12.58 -36.04 8.84
N TYR A 331 -12.65 -35.51 7.62
CA TYR A 331 -13.16 -34.16 7.31
C TYR A 331 -14.48 -34.33 6.57
N VAL A 332 -15.47 -33.53 6.95
CA VAL A 332 -16.77 -33.43 6.29
C VAL A 332 -16.85 -32.01 5.74
N ALA A 333 -17.05 -31.89 4.44
CA ALA A 333 -17.11 -30.60 3.76
C ALA A 333 -18.42 -29.87 4.05
N ASP A 334 -18.39 -28.54 4.02
CA ASP A 334 -19.56 -27.69 4.29
C ASP A 334 -20.67 -27.83 3.23
N ASP A 335 -20.37 -28.36 2.04
CA ASP A 335 -21.33 -28.63 0.96
C ASP A 335 -22.22 -29.86 1.20
N TYR A 336 -22.02 -30.57 2.31
CA TYR A 336 -22.77 -31.76 2.69
C TYR A 336 -24.01 -31.47 3.57
N ALA A 337 -24.31 -30.20 3.87
CA ALA A 337 -25.40 -29.77 4.76
C ALA A 337 -26.55 -29.04 4.03
#